data_AF-R0LAG4-F1
#
_entry.id   AF-R0LAG4-F1
#
_cell.length_a   1.000
_cell.length_b   1.000
_cell.length_c   1.000
_cell.angle_alpha   90.00
_cell.angle_beta   90.00
_cell.angle_gamma   90.00
#
_symmetry.space_group_name_H-M   'P 1'
#
loop_
_entity.id
_entity.type
_entity.pdbx_description
1 polymer ?
#
loop_
_entity_poly.entity_id
_entity_poly.type
_entity_poly.pdbx_seq_one_letter_code
_entity_poly.pdbx_strand_id
1 'polypeptide(L)'
;VQTTLKFTYREKYPDETPLYEIVSQENLEDNDVTDIIKLLEQQAEENLGMVMIFTLVSAVQEKLNEIVDQIKTRREEEKKQKEREAEEEEKQRFHGTPVTIENFLNWKAKFDAELLEIKRKKMKEDEQAGKNKLSG
;
A
#
# COMPACT_ATOMS: atom_id res chain seq x y z
N VAL A 1 -18.35 9.45 -1.23
CA VAL A 1 -17.90 10.84 -1.02
C VAL A 1 -19.12 11.71 -1.08
N GLN A 2 -19.34 12.56 -0.08
CA GLN A 2 -20.53 13.42 0.00
C GLN A 2 -20.16 14.75 0.66
N THR A 3 -20.80 15.84 0.24
CA THR A 3 -20.72 17.14 0.90
C THR A 3 -22.09 17.81 0.93
N THR A 4 -22.36 18.61 1.94
CA THR A 4 -23.59 19.40 2.06
C THR A 4 -23.25 20.87 1.99
N LEU A 5 -23.69 21.53 0.92
CA LEU A 5 -23.49 22.94 0.69
C LEU A 5 -24.75 23.71 1.06
N LYS A 6 -24.57 24.80 1.80
CA LYS A 6 -25.62 25.76 2.12
C LYS A 6 -25.32 27.06 1.39
N PHE A 7 -26.26 27.50 0.57
CA PHE A 7 -26.19 28.79 -0.11
C PHE A 7 -27.14 29.79 0.57
N THR A 8 -26.66 31.01 0.84
CA THR A 8 -27.49 32.11 1.32
C THR A 8 -27.46 33.24 0.30
N TYR A 9 -28.63 33.61 -0.20
CA TYR A 9 -28.79 34.72 -1.14
C TYR A 9 -28.49 36.05 -0.45
N ARG A 10 -27.66 36.88 -1.09
CA ARG A 10 -27.43 38.27 -0.71
C ARG A 10 -28.44 39.17 -1.43
N GLU A 11 -28.65 40.38 -0.92
CA GLU A 11 -29.60 41.35 -1.49
C GLU A 11 -29.31 41.66 -2.96
N LYS A 12 -28.04 41.66 -3.36
CA LYS A 12 -27.59 41.97 -4.73
C LYS A 12 -27.37 40.75 -5.61
N TYR A 13 -27.76 39.55 -5.18
CA TYR A 13 -27.65 38.38 -6.04
C TYR A 13 -28.58 38.51 -7.26
N PRO A 14 -28.13 38.24 -8.51
CA PRO A 14 -26.86 37.60 -8.89
C PRO A 14 -25.68 38.54 -9.21
N ASP A 15 -25.84 39.86 -9.08
CA ASP A 15 -24.75 40.84 -9.28
C ASP A 15 -23.66 40.75 -8.20
N GLU A 16 -23.93 40.03 -7.11
CA GLU A 16 -22.98 39.67 -6.05
C GLU A 16 -23.01 38.16 -5.81
N THR A 17 -21.87 37.59 -5.44
CA THR A 17 -21.76 36.15 -5.14
C THR A 17 -22.63 35.76 -3.94
N PRO A 18 -23.25 34.57 -3.96
CA PRO A 18 -23.97 34.08 -2.78
C PRO A 18 -22.97 33.78 -1.66
N LEU A 19 -23.42 33.80 -0.41
CA LEU A 19 -22.65 33.15 0.65
C LEU A 19 -22.79 31.64 0.50
N TYR A 20 -21.68 30.91 0.63
CA TYR A 20 -21.68 29.45 0.64
C TYR A 20 -20.87 28.92 1.82
N GLU A 21 -21.34 27.78 2.33
CA GLU A 21 -20.85 27.12 3.54
C GLU A 21 -20.88 25.62 3.31
N ILE A 22 -19.78 24.93 3.63
CA ILE A 22 -19.76 23.46 3.71
C ILE A 22 -20.21 23.09 5.12
N VAL A 23 -21.42 22.54 5.22
CA VAL A 23 -22.07 22.17 6.50
C VAL A 23 -21.53 20.84 7.02
N SER A 24 -21.30 19.89 6.11
CA SER A 24 -20.80 18.56 6.43
C SER A 24 -20.11 17.95 5.23
N GLN A 25 -19.10 17.13 5.49
CA GLN A 25 -18.32 16.41 4.49
C GLN A 25 -18.08 14.97 4.93
N GLU A 26 -18.10 14.03 3.98
CA GLU A 26 -17.87 12.62 4.24
C GLU A 26 -16.95 12.01 3.17
N ASN A 27 -15.88 11.34 3.63
CA ASN A 27 -14.82 10.77 2.78
C ASN A 27 -14.12 11.82 1.90
N LEU A 28 -13.92 13.04 2.43
CA LEU A 28 -13.13 14.11 1.84
C LEU A 28 -11.99 14.46 2.79
N GLU A 29 -10.79 14.67 2.23
CA GLU A 29 -9.64 15.20 2.96
C GLU A 29 -9.70 16.73 3.01
N ASP A 30 -9.02 17.38 3.97
CA ASP A 30 -9.04 18.84 4.11
C ASP A 30 -8.50 19.58 2.87
N ASN A 31 -7.60 18.93 2.13
CA ASN A 31 -7.10 19.42 0.85
C ASN A 31 -8.21 19.46 -0.21
N ASP A 32 -8.99 18.38 -0.33
CA ASP A 32 -10.12 18.30 -1.27
C ASP A 32 -11.14 19.42 -1.00
N VAL A 33 -11.42 19.67 0.27
CA VAL A 33 -12.35 20.72 0.72
C VAL A 33 -11.84 22.10 0.34
N THR A 34 -10.55 22.34 0.54
CA THR A 34 -9.90 23.59 0.15
C THR A 34 -10.00 23.82 -1.36
N ASP A 35 -9.80 22.77 -2.15
CA ASP A 35 -9.89 22.85 -3.61
C ASP A 35 -11.33 23.03 -4.10
N ILE A 36 -12.31 22.42 -3.44
CA ILE A 36 -13.74 22.67 -3.68
C ILE A 36 -14.10 24.14 -3.40
N ILE A 37 -13.60 24.72 -2.30
CA ILE A 37 -13.84 26.13 -1.97
C ILE A 37 -13.24 27.06 -3.03
N LYS A 38 -11.99 26.82 -3.44
CA LYS A 38 -11.36 27.60 -4.52
C LYS A 38 -12.11 27.49 -5.84
N LEU A 39 -12.60 26.29 -6.18
CA LEU A 39 -13.41 26.08 -7.37
C LEU A 39 -14.71 26.87 -7.30
N LEU A 40 -15.38 26.88 -6.14
CA LEU A 40 -16.59 27.67 -5.90
C LEU A 40 -16.33 29.18 -6.01
N GLU A 41 -15.22 29.67 -5.44
CA GLU A 41 -14.80 31.08 -5.57
C GLU A 41 -14.63 31.46 -7.03
N GLN A 42 -13.85 30.69 -7.78
CA GLN A 42 -13.60 30.94 -9.20
C GLN A 42 -14.90 30.93 -10.02
N GLN A 43 -15.73 29.89 -9.85
CA GLN A 43 -16.98 29.78 -10.59
C GLN A 43 -17.98 30.89 -10.21
N ALA A 44 -17.99 31.33 -8.96
CA ALA A 44 -18.87 32.41 -8.53
C ALA A 44 -18.47 33.76 -9.14
N GLU A 45 -17.17 34.05 -9.22
CA GLU A 45 -16.65 35.27 -9.85
C GLU A 45 -16.90 35.29 -11.37
N GLU A 46 -16.67 34.15 -12.04
CA GLU A 46 -16.88 34.01 -13.49
C GLU A 46 -18.36 34.18 -13.91
N ASN A 47 -19.28 33.85 -13.00
CA ASN A 47 -20.72 33.87 -13.28
C ASN A 47 -21.46 35.06 -12.63
N LEU A 48 -20.75 36.09 -12.17
CA LEU A 48 -21.36 37.31 -11.65
C LEU A 48 -22.30 37.96 -12.67
N GLY A 49 -23.41 38.49 -12.18
CA GLY A 49 -24.48 39.06 -13.02
C GLY A 49 -25.43 38.02 -13.62
N MET A 50 -25.22 36.72 -13.34
CA MET A 50 -26.08 35.62 -13.77
C MET A 50 -26.39 34.64 -12.62
N VAL A 51 -27.56 34.00 -12.69
CA VAL A 51 -27.96 33.00 -11.70
C VAL A 51 -27.03 31.79 -11.78
N MET A 52 -26.17 31.64 -10.77
CA MET A 52 -25.06 30.68 -10.76
C MET A 52 -25.23 29.45 -9.83
N ILE A 53 -26.33 29.32 -9.05
CA ILE A 53 -26.45 28.20 -8.07
C ILE A 53 -26.30 26.83 -8.73
N PHE A 54 -26.97 26.62 -9.87
CA PHE A 54 -26.87 25.36 -10.60
C PHE A 54 -25.43 25.11 -11.10
N THR A 55 -24.77 26.15 -11.60
CA THR A 55 -23.37 26.09 -12.06
C THR A 55 -22.44 25.68 -10.91
N LEU A 56 -22.58 26.32 -9.75
CA LEU A 56 -21.78 26.01 -8.56
C LEU A 56 -21.99 24.56 -8.09
N VAL A 57 -23.25 24.10 -8.03
CA VAL A 57 -23.56 22.72 -7.64
C VAL A 57 -22.99 21.72 -8.65
N SER A 58 -23.11 22.01 -9.96
CA SER A 58 -22.60 21.15 -11.02
C SER A 58 -21.08 21.04 -10.98
N ALA A 59 -20.38 22.17 -10.81
CA ALA A 59 -18.92 22.20 -10.68
C ALA A 59 -18.44 21.38 -9.47
N VAL A 60 -19.11 21.51 -8.32
CA VAL A 60 -18.76 20.69 -7.15
C VAL A 60 -19.07 19.22 -7.38
N GLN A 61 -20.21 18.90 -8.02
CA GLN A 61 -20.56 17.51 -8.33
C GLN A 61 -19.51 16.85 -9.25
N GLU A 62 -19.03 17.56 -10.27
CA GLU A 62 -17.94 17.10 -11.13
C GLU A 62 -16.66 16.88 -10.32
N LYS A 63 -16.31 17.84 -9.44
CA LYS A 63 -15.11 17.71 -8.61
C LYS A 63 -15.17 16.51 -7.66
N LEU A 64 -16.34 16.24 -7.08
CA LEU A 64 -16.54 15.07 -6.22
C LEU A 64 -16.36 13.75 -6.99
N ASN A 65 -16.78 13.69 -8.26
CA ASN A 65 -16.57 12.52 -9.09
C ASN A 65 -15.09 12.28 -9.36
N GLU A 66 -14.32 13.34 -9.67
CA GLU A 66 -12.87 13.24 -9.83
C GLU A 66 -12.19 12.69 -8.56
N ILE A 67 -12.58 13.20 -7.39
CA ILE A 67 -12.03 12.75 -6.10
C ILE A 67 -12.35 11.26 -5.87
N VAL A 68 -13.57 10.83 -6.16
CA VAL A 68 -13.96 9.41 -6.06
C VAL A 68 -13.06 8.54 -6.94
N ASP A 69 -12.78 8.97 -8.17
CA ASP A 69 -11.95 8.21 -9.09
C ASP A 69 -10.46 8.21 -8.68
N GLN A 70 -9.96 9.32 -8.14
CA GLN A 70 -8.61 9.39 -7.56
C GLN A 70 -8.47 8.45 -6.36
N ILE A 71 -9.47 8.40 -5.46
CA ILE A 71 -9.46 7.50 -4.29
C ILE A 71 -9.41 6.04 -4.74
N LYS A 72 -10.19 5.65 -5.76
CA LYS A 72 -10.14 4.28 -6.31
C LYS A 72 -8.77 3.97 -6.90
N THR A 73 -8.24 4.87 -7.71
CA THR A 73 -6.93 4.73 -8.36
C THR A 73 -5.82 4.53 -7.31
N ARG A 74 -5.78 5.39 -6.29
CA ARG A 74 -4.79 5.29 -5.19
C ARG A 74 -4.88 3.95 -4.46
N ARG A 75 -6.10 3.47 -4.18
CA ARG A 75 -6.31 2.16 -3.53
C ARG A 75 -5.85 0.99 -4.38
N GLU A 76 -6.11 1.03 -5.69
CA GLU A 76 -5.65 -0.01 -6.62
C GLU A 76 -4.12 -0.02 -6.75
N GLU A 77 -3.50 1.15 -6.82
CA GLU A 77 -2.04 1.29 -6.86
C GLU A 77 -1.37 0.79 -5.59
N GLU A 78 -1.88 1.17 -4.41
CA GLU A 78 -1.39 0.67 -3.12
C GLU A 78 -1.50 -0.85 -3.00
N LYS A 79 -2.61 -1.43 -3.47
CA LYS A 79 -2.81 -2.88 -3.48
C LYS A 79 -1.79 -3.56 -4.40
N LYS A 80 -1.62 -3.03 -5.61
CA LYS A 80 -0.67 -3.56 -6.61
C LYS A 80 0.78 -3.44 -6.14
N GLN A 81 1.12 -2.37 -5.43
CA GLN A 81 2.45 -2.17 -4.87
C GLN A 81 2.74 -3.20 -3.78
N LYS A 82 1.79 -3.45 -2.86
CA LYS A 82 1.94 -4.51 -1.84
C LYS A 82 2.04 -5.90 -2.45
N GLU A 83 1.30 -6.19 -3.52
CA GLU A 83 1.41 -7.47 -4.24
C GLU A 83 2.78 -7.64 -4.89
N ARG A 84 3.34 -6.57 -5.50
CA ARG A 84 4.70 -6.60 -6.06
C ARG A 84 5.78 -6.83 -5.00
N GLU A 85 5.68 -6.14 -3.87
CA GLU A 85 6.62 -6.32 -2.75
C GLU A 85 6.56 -7.74 -2.19
N ALA A 86 5.35 -8.30 -2.04
CA ALA A 86 5.17 -9.69 -1.62
C ALA A 86 5.74 -10.69 -2.65
N GLU A 87 5.54 -10.45 -3.94
CA GLU A 87 6.14 -11.27 -5.00
C GLU A 87 7.67 -11.18 -5.03
N GLU A 88 8.25 -10.01 -4.74
CA GLU A 88 9.70 -9.83 -4.66
C GLU A 88 10.28 -10.56 -3.43
N GLU A 89 9.62 -10.47 -2.28
CA GLU A 89 9.99 -11.24 -1.09
C GLU A 89 9.86 -12.75 -1.32
N GLU A 90 8.81 -13.19 -2.02
CA GLU A 90 8.64 -14.60 -2.38
C GLU A 90 9.72 -15.04 -3.37
N LYS A 91 10.02 -14.25 -4.42
CA LYS A 91 11.11 -14.54 -5.37
C LYS A 91 12.47 -14.62 -4.67
N GLN A 92 12.75 -13.76 -3.69
CA GLN A 92 13.96 -13.83 -2.89
C GLN A 92 14.01 -15.06 -1.99
N ARG A 93 12.88 -15.49 -1.42
CA ARG A 93 12.78 -16.76 -0.68
C ARG A 93 12.87 -17.99 -1.58
N PHE A 94 12.36 -17.89 -2.80
CA PHE A 94 12.30 -18.99 -3.77
C PHE A 94 13.62 -19.20 -4.50
N HIS A 95 14.42 -18.15 -4.68
CA HIS A 95 15.85 -18.29 -4.94
C HIS A 95 16.52 -18.81 -3.66
N GLY A 96 16.56 -20.13 -3.50
CA GLY A 96 17.49 -20.78 -2.58
C GLY A 96 18.91 -20.27 -2.82
N THR A 97 19.80 -20.46 -1.84
CA THR A 97 21.17 -19.97 -1.92
C THR A 97 21.82 -20.50 -3.20
N PRO A 98 22.27 -19.63 -4.14
CA PRO A 98 22.87 -20.10 -5.37
C PRO A 98 24.05 -21.03 -5.03
N VAL A 99 24.14 -22.14 -5.76
CA VAL A 99 25.26 -23.09 -5.61
C VAL A 99 26.49 -22.45 -6.23
N THR A 100 27.08 -21.50 -5.51
CA THR A 100 28.41 -20.96 -5.81
C THR A 100 29.47 -21.98 -5.36
N ILE A 101 30.65 -21.94 -6.00
CA ILE A 101 31.77 -22.85 -5.68
C ILE A 101 32.08 -22.83 -4.18
N GLU A 102 32.02 -21.65 -3.56
CA GLU A 102 32.26 -21.44 -2.14
C GLU A 102 31.19 -22.12 -1.26
N ASN A 103 29.91 -22.00 -1.62
CA ASN A 103 28.83 -22.72 -0.94
C ASN A 103 28.95 -24.23 -1.09
N PHE A 104 29.35 -24.71 -2.28
CA PHE A 104 29.57 -26.14 -2.51
C PHE A 104 30.75 -26.67 -1.68
N LEU A 105 31.86 -25.92 -1.60
CA LEU A 105 33.02 -26.29 -0.76
C LEU A 105 32.65 -26.32 0.72
N ASN A 106 31.87 -25.34 1.20
CA ASN A 106 31.47 -25.28 2.60
C ASN A 106 30.46 -26.39 2.94
N TRP A 107 29.56 -26.73 2.01
CA TRP A 107 28.66 -27.88 2.13
C TRP A 107 29.45 -29.20 2.13
N LYS A 108 30.40 -29.35 1.21
CA LYS A 108 31.28 -30.52 1.13
C LYS A 108 32.10 -30.71 2.40
N ALA A 109 32.65 -29.62 2.96
CA ALA A 109 33.39 -29.68 4.21
C ALA A 109 32.52 -30.18 5.39
N LYS A 110 31.26 -29.73 5.47
CA LYS A 110 30.31 -30.24 6.47
C LYS A 110 29.97 -31.72 6.24
N PHE A 111 29.74 -32.12 5.00
CA PHE A 111 29.45 -33.51 4.64
C PHE A 111 30.63 -34.45 4.98
N ASP A 112 31.85 -34.06 4.61
CA ASP A 112 33.06 -34.83 4.92
C ASP A 112 33.28 -34.94 6.44
N ALA A 113 32.97 -33.87 7.20
CA ALA A 113 33.03 -33.89 8.66
C ALA A 113 31.98 -34.84 9.28
N GLU A 114 30.74 -34.84 8.80
CA GLU A 114 29.71 -35.79 9.26
C GLU A 114 30.08 -37.24 8.94
N LEU A 115 30.65 -37.51 7.78
CA LEU A 115 31.09 -38.86 7.38
C LEU A 115 32.24 -39.37 8.28
N LEU A 116 33.16 -38.48 8.65
CA LEU A 116 34.24 -38.80 9.60
C LEU A 116 33.69 -39.09 11.00
N GLU A 117 32.70 -38.33 11.46
CA GLU A 117 32.04 -38.55 12.76
C GLU A 117 31.30 -39.90 12.78
N ILE A 118 30.60 -40.26 11.68
CA ILE A 118 29.94 -41.56 11.52
C ILE A 118 30.94 -42.71 11.52
N LYS A 119 32.07 -42.58 10.80
CA LYS A 119 33.13 -43.60 10.81
C LYS A 119 33.74 -43.75 12.20
N ARG A 120 33.97 -42.65 12.91
CA ARG A 120 34.50 -42.65 14.27
C ARG A 120 33.54 -43.33 15.25
N LYS A 121 32.24 -43.08 15.13
CA LYS A 121 31.20 -43.76 15.93
C LYS A 121 31.16 -45.26 15.66
N LYS A 122 31.17 -45.68 14.39
CA LYS A 122 31.21 -47.11 14.01
C LYS A 122 32.45 -47.83 14.57
N MET A 123 33.63 -47.22 14.49
CA MET A 123 34.84 -47.82 15.06
C MET A 123 34.75 -47.97 16.58
N LYS A 124 34.19 -46.98 17.28
CA LYS A 124 33.96 -47.07 18.73
C LYS A 124 32.92 -48.14 19.07
N GLU A 125 31.85 -48.26 18.30
CA GLU A 125 30.82 -49.30 18.49
C GLU A 125 31.37 -50.71 18.25
N ASP A 126 32.18 -50.93 17.20
CA ASP A 126 32.86 -52.21 16.97
C ASP A 126 33.85 -52.54 18.10
N GLU A 127 34.58 -51.55 18.61
CA GLU A 127 35.50 -51.73 19.72
C GLU A 127 34.77 -52.03 21.04
N GLN A 128 33.59 -51.44 21.25
CA GLN A 128 32.72 -51.70 22.40
C GLN A 128 32.05 -53.09 22.29
N ALA A 129 31.62 -53.48 21.09
CA ALA A 129 31.02 -54.78 20.80
C ALA A 129 32.05 -55.93 20.88
N GLY A 130 33.33 -55.65 20.59
CA GLY A 130 34.44 -56.58 20.79
C GLY A 130 34.77 -56.80 22.28
N LYS A 131 34.74 -55.74 23.10
CA LYS A 131 35.01 -55.83 24.55
C LYS A 131 33.90 -56.55 25.32
N ASN A 132 32.65 -56.43 24.91
CA ASN A 132 31.53 -57.15 25.55
C ASN A 132 31.54 -58.68 25.31
N LYS A 133 32.33 -59.20 24.37
CA LYS A 133 32.46 -60.66 24.12
C LYS A 133 33.58 -61.33 24.90
N LEU A 134 34.36 -60.59 25.70
CA LEU A 134 35.52 -61.08 26.46
C LEU A 134 35.32 -61.07 27.99
N SER A 135 34.12 -60.71 28.47
CA SER A 135 33.75 -60.86 29.88
C SER A 135 32.69 -61.97 30.00
N GLY A 136 33.15 -63.22 29.94
CA GLY A 136 32.37 -64.44 30.22
C GLY A 136 33.21 -65.39 31.05
#